data_AF-A0A395YDN4-F1
#
_entry.id   AF-A0A395YDN4-F1
#
_cell.length_a   1.000
_cell.length_b   1.000
_cell.length_c   1.000
_cell.angle_alpha   90.00
_cell.angle_beta   90.00
_cell.angle_gamma   90.00
#
_symmetry.space_group_name_H-M   'P 1'
#
loop_
_entity.id
_entity.type
_entity.pdbx_description
1 polymer ?
#
loop_
_entity_poly.entity_id
_entity_poly.type
_entity_poly.pdbx_seq_one_letter_code
_entity_poly.pdbx_strand_id
1 'polypeptide(L)' 'MSVKVKTTFNTKKMMSDIKTQAKASLEKKSFDIECPHCKKSFSAHKGHNVCPYCNNAVTLNLNINF' A
#
# COMPACT_ATOMS: atom_id res chain seq x y z
N MET A 1 34.55 -22.54 -23.60
CA MET A 1 33.92 -22.92 -22.32
C MET A 1 32.57 -22.22 -22.23
N SER A 2 31.45 -22.92 -22.44
CA SER A 2 30.11 -22.30 -22.49
C SER A 2 29.37 -22.55 -21.17
N VAL A 3 29.40 -21.56 -20.27
CA VAL A 3 28.71 -21.65 -18.97
C VAL A 3 27.22 -21.41 -19.20
N LYS A 4 26.42 -22.49 -19.16
CA LYS A 4 24.96 -22.43 -19.15
C LYS A 4 24.50 -22.07 -17.75
N VAL A 5 24.28 -20.79 -17.49
CA VAL A 5 23.69 -20.32 -16.23
C VAL A 5 22.21 -20.69 -16.23
N LYS A 6 21.84 -21.80 -15.59
CA LYS A 6 20.45 -22.09 -15.19
C LYS A 6 20.16 -21.29 -13.94
N THR A 7 19.87 -20.01 -14.10
CA THR A 7 19.35 -19.19 -13.00
C THR A 7 17.89 -19.53 -12.76
N THR A 8 17.65 -20.57 -11.98
CA THR A 8 16.35 -20.81 -11.36
C THR A 8 16.17 -19.77 -10.25
N PHE A 9 15.86 -18.53 -10.64
CA PHE A 9 15.51 -17.47 -9.70
C PHE A 9 14.24 -17.93 -8.96
N ASN A 10 14.41 -18.37 -7.73
CA ASN A 10 13.32 -18.81 -6.87
C ASN A 10 12.62 -17.55 -6.30
N THR A 11 11.87 -16.87 -7.17
CA THR A 11 11.25 -15.55 -6.94
C THR A 11 10.28 -15.51 -5.76
N LYS A 12 9.85 -16.68 -5.25
CA LYS A 12 8.90 -16.78 -4.15
C LYS A 12 9.41 -16.26 -2.80
N LYS A 13 10.71 -16.32 -2.53
CA LYS A 13 11.24 -15.92 -1.21
C LYS A 13 11.45 -14.41 -1.10
N MET A 14 11.86 -13.76 -2.19
CA MET A 14 12.04 -12.30 -2.26
C MET A 14 10.73 -11.52 -2.16
N MET A 15 9.63 -12.06 -2.69
CA MET A 15 8.32 -11.42 -2.65
C MET A 15 7.80 -11.22 -1.22
N SER A 16 8.12 -12.14 -0.30
CA SER A 16 7.64 -12.10 1.09
C SER A 16 8.23 -10.94 1.89
N ASP A 17 9.55 -10.73 1.77
CA ASP A 17 10.26 -9.64 2.44
C ASP A 17 9.86 -8.27 1.88
N ILE A 18 9.77 -8.16 0.54
CA ILE A 18 9.33 -6.94 -0.14
C ILE A 18 7.88 -6.58 0.27
N LYS A 19 7.00 -7.57 0.38
CA LYS A 19 5.60 -7.36 0.79
C LYS A 19 5.49 -6.86 2.23
N THR A 20 6.37 -7.31 3.12
CA THR A 20 6.38 -6.90 4.53
C THR A 20 6.88 -5.47 4.68
N GLN A 21 7.98 -5.12 4.00
CA GLN A 21 8.46 -3.73 3.96
C GLN A 21 7.46 -2.80 3.29
N ALA A 22 6.85 -3.20 2.17
CA ALA A 22 5.83 -2.40 1.50
C ALA A 22 4.62 -2.16 2.41
N LYS A 23 4.11 -3.19 3.11
CA LYS A 23 3.01 -3.03 4.09
C LYS A 23 3.38 -2.03 5.18
N ALA A 24 4.53 -2.21 5.82
CA ALA A 24 4.98 -1.32 6.90
C ALA A 24 5.17 0.13 6.42
N SER A 25 5.66 0.32 5.20
CA SER A 25 5.77 1.65 4.59
C SER A 25 4.40 2.26 4.28
N LEU A 26 3.43 1.48 3.80
CA LEU A 26 2.07 1.97 3.50
C LEU A 26 1.27 2.26 4.78
N GLU A 27 1.50 1.54 5.87
CA GLU A 27 0.85 1.81 7.17
C GLU A 27 1.34 3.14 7.78
N LYS A 28 2.64 3.44 7.62
CA LYS A 28 3.25 4.67 8.12
C LYS A 28 3.03 5.87 7.20
N LYS A 29 2.59 5.66 5.96
CA LYS A 29 2.42 6.73 4.97
C LYS A 29 0.99 7.24 5.00
N SER A 30 0.85 8.55 5.15
CA SER A 30 -0.41 9.25 4.93
C SER A 30 -0.59 9.45 3.42
N PHE A 31 -1.74 9.08 2.88
CA PHE A 31 -2.11 9.30 1.49
C PHE A 31 -3.07 10.48 1.41
N ASP A 32 -2.80 11.41 0.51
CA ASP A 32 -3.76 12.47 0.24
C ASP A 32 -4.88 11.88 -0.62
N ILE A 33 -6.06 11.72 -0.02
CA ILE A 33 -7.23 11.16 -0.70
C ILE A 33 -8.39 12.14 -0.62
N GLU A 34 -9.17 12.17 -1.68
CA GLU A 34 -10.34 13.02 -1.75
C GLU A 34 -11.51 12.33 -1.06
N CYS A 35 -12.13 13.02 -0.09
CA CYS A 35 -13.28 12.47 0.61
C CYS A 35 -14.49 12.40 -0.34
N PRO A 36 -15.13 11.23 -0.54
CA PRO A 36 -16.26 11.09 -1.46
C PRO A 36 -17.51 11.88 -1.00
N HIS A 37 -17.58 12.27 0.27
CA HIS A 37 -18.71 13.00 0.84
C HIS A 37 -18.62 14.52 0.64
N CYS A 38 -17.43 15.09 0.82
CA CYS A 38 -17.24 16.55 0.78
C CYS A 38 -16.29 17.04 -0.31
N LYS A 39 -15.71 16.12 -1.09
CA LYS A 39 -14.73 16.39 -2.17
C LYS A 39 -13.51 17.20 -1.70
N LYS A 40 -13.19 17.11 -0.42
CA LYS A 40 -11.98 17.73 0.14
C LYS A 40 -10.88 16.70 0.24
N SER A 41 -9.70 17.09 -0.19
CA SER A 41 -8.46 16.35 0.00
C SER A 41 -8.06 16.38 1.47
N PHE A 42 -7.73 15.21 2.02
CA PHE A 42 -7.18 15.12 3.35
C PHE A 42 -6.19 13.97 3.43
N SER A 43 -5.22 14.10 4.34
CA SER A 43 -4.26 13.05 4.61
C SER A 43 -4.92 11.92 5.39
N ALA A 44 -5.03 10.77 4.74
CA ALA A 44 -5.59 9.56 5.28
C ALA A 44 -4.56 8.41 5.30
N HIS A 45 -4.41 7.78 6.45
CA HIS A 45 -3.77 6.48 6.61
C HIS A 45 -4.60 5.34 6.00
N LYS A 46 -3.94 4.20 5.77
CA LYS A 46 -4.61 2.95 5.41
C LYS A 46 -5.48 2.47 6.57
N GLY A 47 -6.72 2.09 6.28
CA GLY A 47 -7.67 1.60 7.30
C GLY A 47 -8.81 2.58 7.53
N HIS A 48 -9.24 2.70 8.80
CA HIS A 48 -10.35 3.56 9.19
C HIS A 48 -9.90 4.98 9.48
N ASN A 49 -10.46 5.92 8.74
CA ASN A 49 -10.16 7.32 8.87
C ASN A 49 -11.44 8.14 9.01
N VAL A 50 -11.34 9.27 9.69
CA VAL A 50 -12.46 10.21 9.81
C VAL A 50 -12.06 11.47 9.08
N CYS A 51 -12.89 11.90 8.12
CA CYS A 51 -12.63 13.13 7.40
C CYS A 51 -12.79 14.33 8.35
N PRO A 52 -11.77 15.21 8.52
CA PRO A 52 -11.83 16.33 9.47
C PRO A 52 -12.78 17.46 9.04
N TYR A 53 -13.30 17.40 7.80
CA TYR A 53 -14.14 18.46 7.26
C TYR A 53 -15.63 18.16 7.36
N CYS A 54 -16.02 16.88 7.29
CA CYS A 54 -17.41 16.46 7.28
C CYS A 54 -17.73 15.39 8.33
N ASN A 55 -16.72 14.98 9.12
CA ASN A 55 -16.81 13.95 10.15
C ASN A 55 -17.34 12.59 9.65
N ASN A 56 -17.33 12.34 8.34
CA ASN A 56 -17.69 11.03 7.79
C ASN A 56 -16.53 10.04 7.95
N ALA A 57 -16.87 8.81 8.30
CA ALA A 57 -15.92 7.70 8.29
C ALA A 57 -15.60 7.31 6.84
N VAL A 58 -14.32 7.27 6.52
CA VAL A 58 -13.79 6.89 5.22
C VAL A 58 -12.81 5.74 5.45
N THR A 59 -13.08 4.60 4.83
CA THR A 59 -12.21 3.42 4.95
C THR A 59 -11.33 3.31 3.72
N LEU A 60 -10.04 3.61 3.88
CA LEU A 60 -9.07 3.53 2.80
C LEU A 60 -8.45 2.13 2.76
N ASN A 61 -9.00 1.27 1.90
CA ASN A 61 -8.48 -0.09 1.72
C ASN A 61 -7.47 -0.14 0.56
N LEU A 62 -6.17 0.01 0.85
CA LEU A 62 -5.14 -0.25 -0.14
C LEU A 62 -5.04 -1.75 -0.42
N ASN A 63 -5.70 -2.20 -1.48
CA ASN A 63 -5.52 -3.55 -2.01
C ASN A 63 -4.24 -3.59 -2.86
N ILE A 64 -3.13 -3.90 -2.21
CA ILE A 64 -1.85 -4.16 -2.88
C ILE A 64 -1.95 -5.54 -3.55
N ASN A 65 -2.40 -5.58 -4.80
CA ASN A 65 -2.22 -6.73 -5.68
C ASN A 65 -0.74 -6.78 -6.08
N PHE A 66 -0.04 -7.81 -5.62
CA PHE A 66 1.32 -8.16 -6.02
C PHE A 66 1.26 -9.41 -6.90
#